data_AF-A0A9D8KA69-F1
#
_entry.id   AF-A0A9D8KA69-F1
#
_cell.length_a   1.000
_cell.length_b   1.000
_cell.length_c   1.000
_cell.angle_alpha   90.00
_cell.angle_beta   90.00
_cell.angle_gamma   90.00
#
_symmetry.space_group_name_H-M   'P 1'
#
loop_
_entity.id
_entity.type
_entity.pdbx_description
1 polymer ?
#
loop_
_entity_poly.entity_id
_entity_poly.type
_entity_poly.pdbx_seq_one_letter_code
_entity_poly.pdbx_strand_id
1 'polypeptide(L)'
;MAIGPVNLPISRLFVEELILECRKQRLSRVDLLGFEFEMGLFPNLLDDARAKGIDIAPKYIPADVFDKRAVEKHQVVFHDVAYIEATPLIQGNTVAIQLSDFTVFYSQDSIAFAEASLAASKKAGSRIIVDNGQIVKLSKNARGQISHDTLTQHWTDWIDYWAVDFNYESKREIIRVPLEPTAQDMIPGLESGQLPLAAYEERWTGDYIFENEWQSFRTRRDRSLELTTIPHELTPGRRKIAVKVVDIFGNDTMTILDLVL
;
A
#
# COMPACT_ATOMS: atom_id res chain seq x y z
N MET A 1 16.50 -12.12 -6.88
CA MET A 1 15.09 -11.71 -6.93
C MET A 1 14.28 -12.76 -6.20
N ALA A 2 13.40 -12.34 -5.30
CA ALA A 2 12.46 -13.20 -4.58
C ALA A 2 11.04 -12.79 -4.97
N ILE A 3 10.14 -13.76 -5.15
CA ILE A 3 8.76 -13.55 -5.54
C ILE A 3 7.88 -14.09 -4.41
N GLY A 4 7.02 -13.23 -3.89
CA GLY A 4 6.04 -13.59 -2.88
C GLY A 4 4.89 -14.45 -3.42
N PRO A 5 4.09 -15.02 -2.51
CA PRO A 5 2.89 -15.76 -2.90
C PRO A 5 1.88 -14.86 -3.64
N VAL A 6 1.09 -15.47 -4.52
CA VAL A 6 0.07 -14.76 -5.32
C VAL A 6 -1.17 -14.41 -4.50
N ASN A 7 -1.54 -15.29 -3.57
CA ASN A 7 -2.82 -15.22 -2.84
C ASN A 7 -2.65 -14.81 -1.38
N LEU A 8 -1.44 -14.41 -0.97
CA LEU A 8 -1.12 -14.04 0.41
C LEU A 8 -0.18 -12.83 0.38
N PRO A 9 -0.31 -11.91 1.35
CA PRO A 9 0.64 -10.82 1.50
C PRO A 9 2.03 -11.36 1.88
N ILE A 10 3.07 -10.69 1.40
CA ILE A 10 4.44 -10.94 1.84
C ILE A 10 4.56 -10.53 3.30
N SER A 11 4.84 -11.50 4.17
CA SER A 11 4.91 -11.29 5.60
C SER A 11 6.30 -10.92 6.10
N ARG A 12 6.37 -10.44 7.34
CA ARG A 12 7.62 -10.21 8.07
C ARG A 12 8.53 -11.43 8.07
N LEU A 13 7.96 -12.61 8.35
CA LEU A 13 8.69 -13.87 8.39
C LEU A 13 9.33 -14.18 7.03
N PHE A 14 8.60 -13.96 5.93
CA PHE A 14 9.12 -14.18 4.57
C PHE A 14 10.37 -13.33 4.31
N VAL A 15 10.34 -12.06 4.69
CA VAL A 15 11.48 -11.17 4.45
C VAL A 15 12.63 -11.44 5.43
N GLU A 16 12.36 -11.85 6.66
CA GLU A 16 13.40 -12.31 7.59
C GLU A 16 14.12 -13.57 7.07
N GLU A 17 13.37 -14.54 6.54
CA GLU A 17 13.93 -15.72 5.87
C GLU A 17 14.75 -15.33 4.63
N LEU A 18 14.25 -14.37 3.84
CA LEU A 18 14.97 -13.83 2.69
C LEU A 18 16.32 -13.21 3.10
N ILE A 19 16.33 -12.41 4.17
CA ILE A 19 17.56 -11.81 4.71
C ILE A 19 18.55 -12.90 5.11
N LEU A 20 18.08 -13.96 5.79
CA LEU A 20 18.92 -15.09 6.19
C LEU A 20 19.53 -15.82 4.99
N GLU A 21 18.72 -16.10 3.96
CA GLU A 21 19.20 -16.76 2.74
C GLU A 21 20.18 -15.85 1.98
N CYS A 22 19.92 -14.55 1.89
CA CYS A 22 20.85 -13.58 1.29
C CYS A 22 22.21 -13.58 2.02
N ARG A 23 22.21 -13.63 3.36
CA ARG A 23 23.47 -13.73 4.14
C ARG A 23 24.22 -15.03 3.85
N LYS A 24 23.49 -16.15 3.79
CA LYS A 24 24.06 -17.48 3.50
C LYS A 24 24.71 -17.54 2.11
N GLN A 25 24.05 -16.93 1.13
CA GLN A 25 24.49 -16.88 -0.26
C GLN A 25 25.43 -15.69 -0.56
N ARG A 26 25.74 -14.84 0.44
CA ARG A 26 26.54 -13.61 0.30
C ARG A 26 26.01 -12.63 -0.76
N LEU A 27 24.69 -12.51 -0.84
CA LEU A 27 24.02 -11.53 -1.69
C LEU A 27 23.86 -10.21 -0.92
N SER A 28 24.28 -9.11 -1.52
CA SER A 28 24.17 -7.76 -0.95
C SER A 28 22.96 -6.97 -1.45
N ARG A 29 22.27 -7.47 -2.48
CA ARG A 29 21.06 -6.85 -3.05
C ARG A 29 20.03 -7.89 -3.46
N VAL A 30 18.76 -7.60 -3.22
CA VAL A 30 17.64 -8.43 -3.67
C VAL A 30 16.41 -7.59 -4.01
N ASP A 31 15.87 -7.79 -5.22
CA ASP A 31 14.52 -7.34 -5.56
C ASP A 31 13.49 -8.29 -4.94
N LEU A 32 12.54 -7.75 -4.18
CA LEU A 32 11.45 -8.47 -3.53
C LEU A 32 10.13 -8.12 -4.24
N LEU A 33 9.59 -9.03 -5.03
CA LEU A 33 8.38 -8.82 -5.80
C LEU A 33 7.16 -9.40 -5.08
N GLY A 34 6.13 -8.60 -4.83
CA GLY A 34 4.88 -9.06 -4.19
C GLY A 34 3.64 -8.52 -4.86
N PHE A 35 2.55 -9.29 -4.86
CA PHE A 35 1.22 -8.76 -5.20
C PHE A 35 0.66 -7.91 -4.08
N GLU A 36 1.01 -8.26 -2.83
CA GLU A 36 0.60 -7.57 -1.62
C GLU A 36 1.72 -7.71 -0.57
N PHE A 37 1.82 -6.74 0.33
CA PHE A 37 2.79 -6.72 1.42
C PHE A 37 2.04 -6.56 2.73
N GLU A 38 2.47 -7.27 3.77
CA GLU A 38 1.92 -7.13 5.13
C GLU A 38 2.02 -5.65 5.58
N MET A 39 0.99 -5.16 6.25
CA MET A 39 0.94 -3.75 6.65
C MET A 39 2.00 -3.46 7.72
N GLY A 40 2.70 -2.32 7.61
CA GLY A 40 3.77 -1.96 8.54
C GLY A 40 5.09 -2.74 8.37
N LEU A 41 5.23 -3.52 7.30
CA LEU A 41 6.47 -4.22 6.96
C LEU A 41 7.64 -3.25 6.71
N PHE A 42 7.34 -2.08 6.13
CA PHE A 42 8.31 -1.04 5.81
C PHE A 42 8.01 0.23 6.63
N PRO A 43 9.03 0.99 7.09
CA PRO A 43 10.45 0.92 6.72
C PRO A 43 11.28 -0.02 7.59
N ASN A 44 10.78 -0.40 8.76
CA ASN A 44 11.56 -1.03 9.84
C ASN A 44 12.40 -2.21 9.36
N LEU A 45 11.82 -3.05 8.50
CA LEU A 45 12.50 -4.25 8.04
C LEU A 45 13.55 -3.98 6.94
N LEU A 46 13.42 -2.88 6.19
CA LEU A 46 14.47 -2.43 5.25
C LEU A 46 15.68 -1.92 6.03
N ASP A 47 15.46 -1.21 7.13
CA ASP A 47 16.56 -0.72 7.97
C ASP A 47 17.28 -1.87 8.67
N ASP A 48 16.54 -2.88 9.14
CA ASP A 48 17.12 -4.13 9.66
C ASP A 48 17.95 -4.88 8.59
N ALA A 49 17.46 -4.92 7.35
CA ALA A 49 18.19 -5.53 6.23
C ALA A 49 19.48 -4.75 5.91
N ARG A 50 19.40 -3.41 5.84
CA ARG A 50 20.54 -2.52 5.61
C ARG A 50 21.58 -2.63 6.72
N ALA A 51 21.15 -2.70 7.98
CA ALA A 51 22.04 -2.94 9.12
C ALA A 51 22.79 -4.28 9.00
N LYS A 52 22.19 -5.26 8.33
CA LYS A 52 22.80 -6.56 8.01
C LYS A 52 23.56 -6.56 6.66
N GLY A 53 23.69 -5.42 6.00
CA GLY A 53 24.43 -5.24 4.74
C GLY A 53 23.67 -5.70 3.50
N ILE A 54 22.35 -5.81 3.56
CA ILE A 54 21.49 -6.27 2.45
C ILE A 54 20.57 -5.13 2.02
N ASP A 55 20.65 -4.78 0.74
CA ASP A 55 19.79 -3.81 0.08
C ASP A 55 18.55 -4.53 -0.51
N ILE A 56 17.38 -4.33 0.11
CA ILE A 56 16.13 -4.92 -0.36
C ILE A 56 15.33 -3.84 -1.10
N ALA A 57 14.96 -4.14 -2.35
CA ALA A 57 14.10 -3.30 -3.16
C ALA A 57 12.72 -3.96 -3.32
N PRO A 58 11.72 -3.58 -2.50
CA PRO A 58 10.38 -4.15 -2.60
C PRO A 58 9.61 -3.53 -3.77
N LYS A 59 8.99 -4.38 -4.59
CA LYS A 59 8.20 -3.96 -5.77
C LYS A 59 6.87 -4.68 -5.85
N TYR A 60 5.83 -3.95 -6.21
CA TYR A 60 4.52 -4.48 -6.56
C TYR A 60 4.53 -5.15 -7.94
N ILE A 61 3.90 -6.31 -8.00
CA ILE A 61 3.59 -7.02 -9.23
C ILE A 61 2.22 -6.52 -9.73
N PRO A 62 2.15 -5.82 -10.87
CA PRO A 62 0.87 -5.34 -11.39
C PRO A 62 0.00 -6.51 -11.86
N ALA A 63 -1.33 -6.39 -11.76
CA ALA A 63 -2.26 -7.40 -12.26
C ALA A 63 -2.14 -7.65 -13.78
N ASP A 64 -1.56 -6.70 -14.53
CA ASP A 64 -1.29 -6.82 -15.95
C ASP A 64 -0.35 -7.99 -16.31
N VAL A 65 0.40 -8.54 -15.35
CA VAL A 65 1.17 -9.79 -15.56
C VAL A 65 0.28 -10.98 -15.97
N PHE A 66 -1.01 -10.93 -15.63
CA PHE A 66 -1.96 -11.97 -16.00
C PHE A 66 -2.50 -11.80 -17.44
N ASP A 67 -2.35 -10.62 -18.05
CA ASP A 67 -2.70 -10.40 -19.47
C ASP A 67 -1.49 -10.68 -20.38
N LYS A 68 -1.57 -11.80 -21.12
CA LYS A 68 -0.56 -12.20 -22.10
C LYS A 68 -0.25 -11.10 -23.12
N ARG A 69 -1.24 -10.27 -23.50
CA ARG A 69 -1.05 -9.18 -24.46
C ARG A 69 -0.17 -8.06 -23.91
N ALA A 70 -0.31 -7.75 -22.62
CA ALA A 70 0.49 -6.72 -21.95
C ALA A 70 1.95 -7.17 -21.79
N VAL A 71 2.15 -8.47 -21.48
CA VAL A 71 3.49 -9.09 -21.40
C VAL A 71 4.18 -9.08 -22.76
N GLU A 72 3.49 -9.50 -23.84
CA GLU A 72 4.06 -9.52 -25.19
C GLU A 72 4.45 -8.13 -25.70
N LYS A 73 3.70 -7.10 -25.30
CA LYS A 73 3.98 -5.70 -25.65
C LYS A 73 5.03 -5.05 -24.75
N HIS A 74 5.62 -5.76 -23.79
CA HIS A 74 6.57 -5.22 -22.81
C HIS A 74 5.99 -4.01 -22.04
N GLN A 75 4.69 -4.04 -21.78
CA GLN A 75 3.96 -2.96 -21.09
C GLN A 75 3.89 -3.17 -19.58
N VAL A 76 4.36 -4.31 -19.07
CA VAL A 76 4.36 -4.61 -17.64
C VAL A 76 5.54 -3.89 -16.96
N VAL A 77 5.22 -2.99 -16.04
CA VAL A 77 6.20 -2.26 -15.23
C VAL A 77 5.97 -2.57 -13.76
N PHE A 78 7.04 -2.94 -13.06
CA PHE A 78 7.01 -3.18 -11.62
C PHE A 78 7.21 -1.86 -10.88
N HIS A 79 6.41 -1.60 -9.85
CA HIS A 79 6.41 -0.34 -9.11
C HIS A 79 7.01 -0.54 -7.72
N ASP A 80 7.77 0.41 -7.19
CA ASP A 80 8.29 0.32 -5.81
C ASP A 80 7.14 0.53 -4.79
N VAL A 81 7.28 -0.03 -3.58
CA VAL A 81 6.26 0.06 -2.52
C VAL A 81 6.14 1.49 -1.98
N ALA A 82 4.91 1.98 -1.83
CA ALA A 82 4.63 3.29 -1.25
C ALA A 82 5.09 3.36 0.21
N TYR A 83 5.64 4.50 0.61
CA TYR A 83 6.23 4.71 1.92
C TYR A 83 5.56 5.88 2.63
N ILE A 84 5.16 5.68 3.89
CA ILE A 84 4.65 6.72 4.78
C ILE A 84 5.64 6.94 5.92
N GLU A 85 6.08 8.18 6.12
CA GLU A 85 6.81 8.60 7.30
C GLU A 85 5.90 9.43 8.21
N ALA A 86 5.66 8.92 9.41
CA ALA A 86 4.86 9.59 10.43
C ALA A 86 5.63 9.65 11.76
N THR A 87 5.66 10.83 12.37
CA THR A 87 6.42 11.11 13.59
C THR A 87 5.45 11.36 14.76
N PRO A 88 5.56 10.60 15.86
CA PRO A 88 4.78 10.88 17.06
C PRO A 88 5.39 12.04 17.85
N LEU A 89 4.57 13.05 18.15
CA LEU A 89 4.87 14.20 19.00
C LEU A 89 4.28 13.95 20.39
N ILE A 90 5.13 13.57 21.35
CA ILE A 90 4.70 13.20 22.71
C ILE A 90 4.87 14.40 23.65
N GLN A 91 3.81 14.75 24.37
CA GLN A 91 3.83 15.77 25.43
C GLN A 91 3.10 15.26 26.67
N GLY A 92 3.86 14.80 27.66
CA GLY A 92 3.29 14.18 28.86
C GLY A 92 2.48 12.94 28.49
N ASN A 93 1.17 12.98 28.76
CA ASN A 93 0.23 11.89 28.46
C ASN A 93 -0.53 12.10 27.14
N THR A 94 -0.11 13.06 26.32
CA THR A 94 -0.74 13.38 25.04
C THR A 94 0.19 13.07 23.88
N VAL A 95 -0.40 12.64 22.76
CA VAL A 95 0.31 12.28 21.53
C VAL A 95 -0.39 12.93 20.36
N ALA A 96 0.37 13.65 19.53
CA ALA A 96 -0.06 14.04 18.20
C ALA A 96 0.77 13.28 17.16
N ILE A 97 0.19 12.93 16.02
CA ILE A 97 0.93 12.33 14.91
C ILE A 97 1.15 13.40 13.85
N GLN A 98 2.40 13.57 13.43
CA GLN A 98 2.76 14.41 12.30
C GLN A 98 3.11 13.54 11.11
N LEU A 99 2.47 13.80 9.97
CA LEU A 99 2.85 13.22 8.70
C LEU A 99 4.04 14.02 8.14
N SER A 100 5.19 13.36 8.00
CA SER A 100 6.47 14.00 7.68
C SER A 100 6.86 13.80 6.22
N ASP A 101 6.56 12.63 5.67
CA ASP A 101 6.83 12.30 4.27
C ASP A 101 5.85 11.23 3.74
N PHE A 102 5.63 11.25 2.43
CA PHE A 102 4.89 10.22 1.71
C PHE A 102 5.46 10.09 0.30
N THR A 103 5.97 8.91 -0.03
CA THR A 103 6.53 8.63 -1.35
C THR A 103 5.72 7.55 -2.05
N VAL A 104 5.34 7.81 -3.29
CA VAL A 104 4.61 6.90 -4.17
C VAL A 104 5.36 6.76 -5.49
N PHE A 105 5.64 5.51 -5.88
CA PHE A 105 6.40 5.20 -7.10
C PHE A 105 5.48 4.69 -8.20
N TYR A 106 4.62 5.57 -8.71
CA TYR A 106 3.87 5.31 -9.93
C TYR A 106 4.73 5.63 -11.16
N SER A 107 4.71 4.73 -12.14
CA SER A 107 5.33 4.95 -13.46
C SER A 107 4.35 4.47 -14.53
N GLN A 108 3.43 5.34 -14.94
CA GLN A 108 2.22 4.89 -15.64
C GLN A 108 2.33 4.86 -17.17
N ASP A 109 3.47 5.24 -17.74
CA ASP A 109 3.86 5.03 -19.13
C ASP A 109 5.24 5.70 -19.29
N SER A 110 6.15 5.16 -20.12
CA SER A 110 7.39 5.89 -20.37
C SER A 110 7.06 7.22 -21.08
N ILE A 111 7.68 8.32 -20.64
CA ILE A 111 7.54 9.64 -21.27
C ILE A 111 7.68 9.51 -22.80
N ALA A 112 8.62 8.70 -23.26
CA ALA A 112 8.89 8.45 -24.67
C ALA A 112 7.68 7.89 -25.44
N PHE A 113 6.91 6.97 -24.84
CA PHE A 113 5.70 6.42 -25.48
C PHE A 113 4.57 7.45 -25.54
N ALA A 114 4.37 8.20 -24.45
CA ALA A 114 3.36 9.25 -24.39
C ALA A 114 3.67 10.40 -25.37
N GLU A 115 4.93 10.82 -25.47
CA GLU A 115 5.41 11.79 -26.46
C GLU A 115 5.24 11.29 -27.88
N ALA A 116 5.61 10.04 -28.19
CA ALA A 116 5.42 9.47 -29.52
C ALA A 116 3.94 9.42 -29.92
N SER A 117 3.05 9.07 -28.99
CA SER A 117 1.60 9.06 -29.19
C SER A 117 1.02 10.47 -29.42
N LEU A 118 1.46 11.46 -28.64
CA LEU A 118 1.10 12.88 -28.81
C LEU A 118 1.68 13.46 -30.12
N ALA A 119 2.90 13.09 -30.49
CA ALA A 119 3.56 13.51 -31.72
C ALA A 119 2.82 12.97 -32.96
N ALA A 120 2.42 11.69 -32.94
CA ALA A 120 1.66 11.04 -34.01
C ALA A 120 0.23 11.58 -34.18
N SER A 121 -0.34 12.20 -33.14
CA SER A 121 -1.68 12.82 -33.23
C SER A 121 -1.65 14.11 -34.06
N LYS A 122 -2.55 14.20 -35.05
CA LYS A 122 -2.69 15.40 -35.91
C LYS A 122 -3.34 16.60 -35.21
N LYS A 123 -3.88 16.44 -34.00
CA LYS A 123 -4.57 17.49 -33.23
C LYS A 123 -3.74 17.92 -32.02
N ALA A 124 -3.90 19.19 -31.63
CA ALA A 124 -3.46 19.67 -30.32
C ALA A 124 -4.21 18.89 -29.22
N GLY A 125 -3.51 18.56 -28.15
CA GLY A 125 -4.05 17.76 -27.05
C GLY A 125 -3.08 17.73 -25.88
N SER A 126 -3.60 17.39 -24.71
CA SER A 126 -2.80 17.19 -23.50
C SER A 126 -2.99 15.77 -22.97
N ARG A 127 -1.93 15.19 -22.44
CA ARG A 127 -1.96 13.92 -21.71
C ARG A 127 -1.28 14.12 -20.36
N ILE A 128 -1.87 13.54 -19.32
CA ILE A 128 -1.24 13.49 -18.00
C ILE A 128 -0.58 12.12 -17.91
N ILE A 129 0.69 12.11 -17.49
CA ILE A 129 1.46 10.89 -17.25
C ILE A 129 2.09 10.98 -15.87
N VAL A 130 2.47 9.83 -15.34
CA VAL A 130 3.25 9.76 -14.10
C VAL A 130 4.62 9.19 -14.42
N ASP A 131 5.67 9.94 -14.11
CA ASP A 131 7.06 9.55 -14.32
C ASP A 131 7.84 9.73 -13.01
N ASN A 132 8.52 8.67 -12.56
CA ASN A 132 9.34 8.66 -11.35
C ASN A 132 8.66 9.33 -10.12
N GLY A 133 7.38 9.05 -9.87
CA GLY A 133 6.66 9.64 -8.73
C GLY A 133 6.37 11.14 -8.90
N GLN A 134 6.36 11.65 -10.13
CA GLN A 134 5.87 12.99 -10.48
C GLN A 134 4.78 12.93 -11.54
N ILE A 135 3.69 13.66 -11.31
CA ILE A 135 2.66 13.86 -12.33
C ILE A 135 3.14 14.95 -13.28
N VAL A 136 3.29 14.59 -14.55
CA VAL A 136 3.67 15.51 -15.62
C VAL A 136 2.54 15.61 -16.63
N LYS A 137 2.12 16.83 -16.92
CA LYS A 137 1.20 17.13 -18.01
C LYS A 137 2.01 17.43 -19.26
N LEU A 138 1.88 16.56 -20.26
CA LEU A 138 2.37 16.79 -21.62
C LEU A 138 1.31 17.56 -22.40
N SER A 139 1.66 18.72 -22.95
CA SER A 139 0.75 19.50 -23.80
C SER A 139 1.36 19.74 -25.17
N LYS A 140 0.61 19.45 -26.23
CA LYS A 140 1.01 19.74 -27.62
C LYS A 140 0.32 20.99 -28.14
N ASN A 141 1.12 21.97 -28.52
CA ASN A 141 0.64 23.23 -29.10
C ASN A 141 0.36 23.07 -30.61
N ALA A 142 -0.39 24.02 -31.19
CA ALA A 142 -0.72 24.01 -32.63
C ALA A 142 0.52 24.04 -33.57
N ARG A 143 1.68 24.45 -33.04
CA ARG A 143 2.98 24.45 -33.75
C ARG A 143 3.73 23.11 -33.67
N GLY A 144 3.14 22.09 -33.04
CA GLY A 144 3.74 20.77 -32.87
C GLY A 144 4.76 20.64 -31.74
N GLN A 145 5.04 21.72 -31.00
CA GLN A 145 5.90 21.68 -29.81
C GLN A 145 5.17 21.03 -28.63
N ILE A 146 5.86 20.15 -27.92
CA ILE A 146 5.42 19.49 -26.69
C ILE A 146 6.01 20.26 -25.50
N SER A 147 5.19 20.61 -24.51
CA SER A 147 5.62 21.18 -23.23
C SER A 147 5.35 20.19 -22.09
N HIS A 148 6.21 20.24 -21.08
CA HIS A 148 6.14 19.44 -19.86
C HIS A 148 5.82 20.35 -18.67
N ASP A 149 4.66 20.14 -18.05
CA ASP A 149 4.27 20.86 -16.84
C ASP A 149 4.17 19.88 -15.66
N THR A 150 5.07 19.98 -14.68
CA THR A 150 5.02 19.15 -13.46
C THR A 150 3.91 19.66 -12.53
N LEU A 151 2.95 18.77 -12.22
CA LEU A 151 1.78 19.07 -11.40
C LEU A 151 1.98 18.77 -9.91
N THR A 152 2.88 17.85 -9.57
CA THR A 152 3.22 17.48 -8.18
C THR A 152 4.55 18.12 -7.82
N GLN A 153 4.53 19.17 -6.99
CA GLN A 153 5.74 19.86 -6.53
C GLN A 153 6.11 19.45 -5.12
N HIS A 154 5.11 19.13 -4.29
CA HIS A 154 5.29 18.68 -2.92
C HIS A 154 4.78 17.25 -2.78
N TRP A 155 5.42 16.46 -1.90
CA TRP A 155 4.97 15.10 -1.60
C TRP A 155 3.50 15.07 -1.13
N THR A 156 3.07 16.11 -0.41
CA THR A 156 1.68 16.22 0.05
C THR A 156 0.66 16.27 -1.10
N ASP A 157 1.07 16.67 -2.32
CA ASP A 157 0.18 16.74 -3.49
C ASP A 157 -0.32 15.35 -3.92
N TRP A 158 0.36 14.29 -3.47
CA TRP A 158 -0.03 12.91 -3.67
C TRP A 158 -1.14 12.44 -2.74
N ILE A 159 -1.46 13.20 -1.69
CA ILE A 159 -2.38 12.78 -0.63
C ILE A 159 -3.71 13.49 -0.79
N ASP A 160 -4.75 12.70 -1.01
CA ASP A 160 -6.14 13.18 -0.99
C ASP A 160 -6.76 13.04 0.40
N TYR A 161 -6.40 11.98 1.13
CA TYR A 161 -6.96 11.68 2.45
C TYR A 161 -5.91 10.99 3.31
N TRP A 162 -5.89 11.29 4.60
CA TRP A 162 -5.20 10.44 5.58
C TRP A 162 -5.94 10.41 6.90
N ALA A 163 -5.74 9.33 7.64
CA ALA A 163 -6.37 9.08 8.93
C ALA A 163 -5.44 8.38 9.90
N VAL A 164 -5.78 8.50 11.19
CA VAL A 164 -5.05 7.92 12.29
C VAL A 164 -6.00 7.14 13.19
N ASP A 165 -5.51 5.99 13.60
CA ASP A 165 -6.05 5.14 14.65
C ASP A 165 -4.99 5.08 15.76
N PHE A 166 -5.28 5.67 16.93
CA PHE A 166 -4.34 5.73 18.05
C PHE A 166 -4.31 4.44 18.88
N ASN A 167 -5.16 3.45 18.57
CA ASN A 167 -5.19 2.15 19.22
C ASN A 167 -5.61 1.03 18.26
N TYR A 168 -4.76 0.77 17.27
CA TYR A 168 -5.06 -0.17 16.19
C TYR A 168 -5.35 -1.60 16.68
N GLU A 169 -4.81 -2.01 17.83
CA GLU A 169 -5.06 -3.35 18.40
C GLU A 169 -6.40 -3.45 19.17
N SER A 170 -7.22 -2.40 19.18
CA SER A 170 -8.51 -2.36 19.91
C SER A 170 -9.47 -3.46 19.45
N LYS A 171 -9.50 -3.75 18.15
CA LYS A 171 -10.58 -4.51 17.52
C LYS A 171 -10.05 -5.50 16.50
N ARG A 172 -10.08 -6.78 16.86
CA ARG A 172 -9.70 -7.88 15.97
C ARG A 172 -10.70 -8.03 14.82
N GLU A 173 -10.19 -8.28 13.62
CA GLU A 173 -11.02 -8.61 12.47
C GLU A 173 -11.45 -10.07 12.50
N ILE A 174 -12.75 -10.31 12.65
CA ILE A 174 -13.31 -11.67 12.79
C ILE A 174 -14.20 -11.95 11.59
N ILE A 175 -13.91 -13.03 10.88
CA ILE A 175 -14.73 -13.53 9.77
C ILE A 175 -15.55 -14.75 10.19
N ARG A 176 -16.67 -14.97 9.50
CA ARG A 176 -17.53 -16.14 9.68
C ARG A 176 -17.29 -17.12 8.55
N VAL A 177 -16.71 -18.27 8.88
CA VAL A 177 -16.46 -19.34 7.91
C VAL A 177 -17.57 -20.39 8.05
N PRO A 178 -18.28 -20.74 6.97
CA PRO A 178 -19.28 -21.80 7.03
C PRO A 178 -18.60 -23.14 7.31
N LEU A 179 -19.12 -23.89 8.27
CA LEU A 179 -18.72 -25.28 8.51
C LEU A 179 -19.26 -26.14 7.39
N GLU A 180 -18.40 -26.94 6.76
CA GLU A 180 -18.86 -27.92 5.77
C GLU A 180 -19.71 -28.99 6.46
N PRO A 181 -20.84 -29.40 5.87
CA PRO A 181 -21.63 -30.49 6.41
C PRO A 181 -20.80 -31.76 6.46
N THR A 182 -20.74 -32.39 7.63
CA THR A 182 -19.98 -33.62 7.84
C THR A 182 -20.58 -34.77 7.02
N ALA A 183 -19.75 -35.70 6.55
CA ALA A 183 -20.18 -36.86 5.77
C ALA A 183 -21.25 -37.74 6.46
N GLN A 184 -21.40 -37.61 7.79
CA GLN A 184 -22.49 -38.22 8.57
C GLN A 184 -23.90 -37.74 8.17
N ASP A 185 -24.01 -36.54 7.57
CA ASP A 185 -25.28 -35.91 7.18
C ASP A 185 -25.70 -36.25 5.74
N MET A 186 -24.86 -36.98 5.00
CA MET A 186 -25.13 -37.43 3.62
C MET A 186 -25.18 -38.96 3.53
N ILE A 187 -26.17 -39.57 4.20
CA ILE A 187 -26.46 -41.00 4.02
C ILE A 187 -27.29 -41.17 2.73
N PRO A 188 -26.84 -41.96 1.73
CA PRO A 188 -27.60 -42.18 0.51
C PRO A 188 -28.91 -42.93 0.80
N GLY A 189 -30.06 -42.30 0.56
CA GLY A 189 -31.39 -42.94 0.63
C GLY A 189 -32.31 -42.51 1.79
N LEU A 190 -31.88 -41.56 2.63
CA LEU A 190 -32.76 -40.91 3.61
C LEU A 190 -33.10 -39.50 3.11
N GLU A 191 -34.38 -39.12 3.05
CA GLU A 191 -34.75 -37.75 2.72
C GLU A 191 -34.05 -36.78 3.68
N SER A 192 -33.42 -35.74 3.13
CA SER A 192 -32.74 -34.70 3.90
C SER A 192 -33.76 -34.02 4.81
N GLY A 193 -33.88 -34.47 6.06
CA GLY A 193 -34.52 -33.70 7.10
C GLY A 193 -33.89 -32.30 7.11
N GLN A 194 -34.72 -31.26 7.16
CA GLN A 194 -34.34 -29.83 7.10
C GLN A 194 -32.85 -29.60 7.31
N LEU A 195 -32.14 -29.19 6.23
CA LEU A 195 -30.72 -28.84 6.26
C LEU A 195 -30.43 -28.09 7.58
N PRO A 196 -29.48 -28.54 8.41
CA PRO A 196 -29.11 -27.80 9.59
C PRO A 196 -28.74 -26.38 9.17
N LEU A 197 -29.21 -25.38 9.93
CA LEU A 197 -28.78 -23.99 9.75
C LEU A 197 -27.27 -24.00 9.53
N ALA A 198 -26.79 -23.39 8.45
CA ALA A 198 -25.36 -23.30 8.17
C ALA A 198 -24.65 -22.82 9.44
N ALA A 199 -23.92 -23.71 10.09
CA ALA A 199 -23.19 -23.39 11.29
C ALA A 199 -21.94 -22.63 10.83
N TYR A 200 -21.72 -21.43 11.37
CA TYR A 200 -20.53 -20.64 11.08
C TYR A 200 -19.61 -20.69 12.29
N GLU A 201 -18.30 -20.79 12.06
CA GLU A 201 -17.32 -20.52 13.11
C GLU A 201 -16.71 -19.12 12.91
N GLU A 202 -16.51 -18.41 14.02
CA GLU A 202 -15.81 -17.13 14.05
C GLU A 202 -14.30 -17.38 14.10
N ARG A 203 -13.58 -16.98 13.05
CA ARG A 203 -12.11 -17.05 13.00
C ARG A 203 -11.53 -15.64 12.97
N TRP A 204 -10.54 -15.39 13.83
CA TRP A 204 -9.70 -14.20 13.73
C TRP A 204 -8.81 -14.31 12.48
N THR A 205 -8.75 -13.26 11.68
CA THR A 205 -7.93 -13.23 10.45
C THR A 205 -6.44 -13.05 10.74
N GLY A 206 -6.09 -12.60 11.95
CA GLY A 206 -4.74 -12.15 12.29
C GLY A 206 -4.59 -10.63 12.23
N ASP A 207 -5.55 -9.94 11.61
CA ASP A 207 -5.56 -8.49 11.43
C ASP A 207 -6.51 -7.78 12.40
N TYR A 208 -6.39 -6.45 12.43
CA TYR A 208 -7.24 -5.58 13.22
C TYR A 208 -8.02 -4.62 12.32
N ILE A 209 -9.23 -4.29 12.75
CA ILE A 209 -10.10 -3.34 12.07
C ILE A 209 -9.58 -1.94 12.37
N PHE A 210 -9.20 -1.20 11.33
CA PHE A 210 -8.82 0.20 11.44
C PHE A 210 -10.02 1.03 11.92
N GLU A 211 -9.88 1.67 13.08
CA GLU A 211 -10.87 2.58 13.63
C GLU A 211 -10.40 4.02 13.38
N ASN A 212 -11.14 4.73 12.53
CA ASN A 212 -10.81 6.12 12.21
C ASN A 212 -11.16 7.03 13.39
N GLU A 213 -10.14 7.45 14.13
CA GLU A 213 -10.28 8.38 15.25
C GLU A 213 -10.00 9.83 14.84
N TRP A 214 -9.16 10.03 13.82
CA TRP A 214 -8.87 11.33 13.25
C TRP A 214 -8.61 11.21 11.74
N GLN A 215 -9.01 12.23 10.97
CA GLN A 215 -8.78 12.28 9.52
C GLN A 215 -8.59 13.72 9.02
N SER A 216 -7.85 13.86 7.92
CA SER A 216 -7.78 15.08 7.11
C SER A 216 -7.83 14.74 5.63
N PHE A 217 -8.50 15.59 4.84
CA PHE A 217 -8.71 15.34 3.42
C PHE A 217 -8.80 16.64 2.62
N ARG A 218 -8.38 16.57 1.36
CA ARG A 218 -8.53 17.68 0.42
C ARG A 218 -9.93 17.67 -0.17
N THR A 219 -10.44 18.87 -0.47
CA THR A 219 -11.69 19.03 -1.22
C THR A 219 -11.44 19.79 -2.51
N ARG A 220 -12.40 19.76 -3.44
CA ARG A 220 -12.32 20.57 -4.66
C ARG A 220 -12.25 22.08 -4.39
N ARG A 221 -12.74 22.53 -3.22
CA ARG A 221 -12.76 23.95 -2.83
C ARG A 221 -11.53 24.35 -2.03
N ASP A 222 -11.11 23.47 -1.13
CA ASP A 222 -9.95 23.67 -0.26
C ASP A 222 -8.95 22.56 -0.50
N ARG A 223 -7.79 22.93 -1.04
CA ARG A 223 -6.69 22.02 -1.29
C ARG A 223 -5.71 21.97 -0.11
N SER A 224 -5.98 22.60 1.03
CA SER A 224 -5.12 22.43 2.20
C SER A 224 -5.26 21.03 2.79
N LEU A 225 -4.17 20.53 3.37
CA LEU A 225 -4.14 19.26 4.09
C LEU A 225 -3.48 19.52 5.44
N GLU A 226 -4.14 19.11 6.52
CA GLU A 226 -3.56 19.20 7.85
C GLU A 226 -2.60 18.04 8.04
N LEU A 227 -1.33 18.34 8.33
CA LEU A 227 -0.26 17.33 8.44
C LEU A 227 0.00 16.91 9.89
N THR A 228 -0.76 17.41 10.84
CA THR A 228 -0.56 17.09 12.27
C THR A 228 -1.90 16.92 12.93
N THR A 229 -2.09 15.82 13.64
CA THR A 229 -3.32 15.58 14.38
C THR A 229 -3.45 16.52 15.56
N ILE A 230 -4.68 16.70 16.04
CA ILE A 230 -4.88 17.26 17.37
C ILE A 230 -4.19 16.36 18.42
N PRO A 231 -3.62 16.93 19.50
CA PRO A 231 -3.08 16.14 20.61
C PRO A 231 -4.18 15.26 21.20
N HIS A 232 -3.94 13.96 21.25
CA HIS A 232 -4.86 12.97 21.79
C HIS A 232 -4.31 12.42 23.11
N GLU A 233 -5.15 12.40 24.15
CA GLU A 233 -4.75 11.91 25.47
C GLU A 233 -4.79 10.39 25.50
N LEU A 234 -3.65 9.77 25.83
CA LEU A 234 -3.46 8.34 25.76
C LEU A 234 -3.05 7.80 27.13
N THR A 235 -3.59 6.66 27.54
CA THR A 235 -3.15 6.00 28.78
C THR A 235 -1.69 5.54 28.70
N PRO A 236 -0.92 5.55 29.80
CA PRO A 236 0.44 5.00 29.78
C PRO A 236 0.44 3.51 29.38
N GLY A 237 1.42 3.10 28.59
CA GLY A 237 1.49 1.74 28.07
C GLY A 237 1.95 1.63 26.62
N ARG A 238 2.20 0.38 26.20
CA ARG A 238 2.55 0.06 24.81
C ARG A 238 1.29 0.02 23.96
N ARG A 239 1.34 0.63 22.78
CA ARG A 239 0.24 0.65 21.81
C ARG A 239 0.78 0.73 20.40
N LYS A 240 -0.05 0.28 19.46
CA LYS A 240 0.19 0.44 18.03
C LYS A 240 -0.73 1.54 17.50
N ILE A 241 -0.14 2.54 16.87
CA ILE A 241 -0.87 3.61 16.19
C ILE A 241 -0.79 3.31 14.70
N ALA A 242 -1.93 3.17 14.03
CA ALA A 242 -1.97 3.01 12.59
C ALA A 242 -2.20 4.35 11.91
N VAL A 243 -1.44 4.62 10.85
CA VAL A 243 -1.58 5.81 10.01
C VAL A 243 -1.89 5.32 8.60
N LYS A 244 -3.05 5.73 8.08
CA LYS A 244 -3.54 5.34 6.76
C LYS A 244 -3.55 6.55 5.84
N VAL A 245 -2.89 6.46 4.70
CA VAL A 245 -2.88 7.49 3.64
C VAL A 245 -3.56 6.91 2.41
N VAL A 246 -4.46 7.69 1.81
CA VAL A 246 -5.08 7.41 0.52
C VAL A 246 -4.59 8.44 -0.47
N ASP A 247 -3.99 7.95 -1.54
CA ASP A 247 -3.45 8.81 -2.58
C ASP A 247 -4.52 9.31 -3.56
N ILE A 248 -4.11 10.20 -4.45
CA ILE A 248 -4.94 10.78 -5.52
C ILE A 248 -5.46 9.78 -6.56
N PHE A 249 -4.94 8.54 -6.57
CA PHE A 249 -5.46 7.44 -7.38
C PHE A 249 -6.42 6.55 -6.60
N GLY A 250 -6.63 6.80 -5.31
CA GLY A 250 -7.51 6.05 -4.43
C GLY A 250 -6.85 4.80 -3.85
N ASN A 251 -5.54 4.61 -4.03
CA ASN A 251 -4.83 3.50 -3.41
C ASN A 251 -4.53 3.86 -1.96
N ASP A 252 -4.82 2.93 -1.06
CA ASP A 252 -4.54 3.10 0.35
C ASP A 252 -3.23 2.44 0.76
N THR A 253 -2.47 3.15 1.58
CA THR A 253 -1.22 2.68 2.20
C THR A 253 -1.37 2.89 3.70
N MET A 254 -0.87 1.95 4.51
CA MET A 254 -0.88 2.08 5.96
C MET A 254 0.49 1.78 6.54
N THR A 255 0.86 2.52 7.58
CA THR A 255 2.01 2.24 8.41
C THR A 255 1.58 2.12 9.86
N ILE A 256 2.34 1.35 10.65
CA ILE A 256 2.09 1.14 12.07
C ILE A 256 3.27 1.69 12.85
N LEU A 257 2.97 2.57 13.79
CA LEU A 257 3.93 3.14 14.73
C LEU A 257 3.79 2.42 16.08
N ASP A 258 4.89 1.84 16.54
CA ASP A 258 4.98 1.31 17.90
C ASP A 258 5.28 2.46 18.87
N LEU A 259 4.34 2.73 19.79
CA LEU A 259 4.50 3.79 20.78
C LEU A 259 4.54 3.21 22.20
N VAL A 260 5.45 3.75 23.01
CA VAL A 260 5.53 3.48 24.45
C VAL A 260 5.47 4.82 25.19
N LEU A 261 4.39 5.02 25.95
CA LEU A 261 4.20 6.16 26.86
C LEU A 261 4.53 5.79 28.29
#